data_AF-A0A5B8UXU1-F1
#
_entry.id   AF-A0A5B8UXU1-F1
#
_cell.length_a   1.000
_cell.length_b   1.000
_cell.length_c   1.000
_cell.angle_alpha   90.00
_cell.angle_beta   90.00
_cell.angle_gamma   90.00
#
_symmetry.space_group_name_H-M   'P 1'
#
loop_
_entity.id
_entity.type
_entity.pdbx_description
1 polymer ?
#
loop_
_entity_poly.entity_id
_entity_poly.type
_entity_poly.pdbx_seq_one_letter_code
_entity_poly.pdbx_strand_id
1 'polypeptide(L)'
;MRKFLKVLLPPLIGFTVLFIAVRYSSEYYSLRTDEMGEGTLRSFMAYYRFFWPLLFVVGLLTQVLIIVPVWYNVKVKGTGTKITAFAILTLICLLFAFGVAYIIWEPRSGLYHLYRLSLFMTGVQLSYWVMNILVMSLLNVRLEQQAENNDTEPEA
;
A
#
# COMPACT_ATOMS: atom_id res chain seq x y z
N MET A 1 11.99 4.09 19.45
CA MET A 1 10.52 4.11 19.17
C MET A 1 10.13 4.81 17.86
N ARG A 2 10.66 6.01 17.53
CA ARG A 2 10.25 6.78 16.33
C ARG A 2 10.35 6.00 15.00
N LYS A 3 11.40 5.20 14.79
CA LYS A 3 11.56 4.33 13.60
C LYS A 3 10.54 3.20 13.55
N PHE A 4 10.21 2.59 14.70
CA PHE A 4 9.22 1.53 14.80
C PHE A 4 7.81 2.04 14.48
N LEU A 5 7.45 3.23 14.95
CA LEU A 5 6.18 3.89 14.58
C LEU A 5 6.09 4.16 13.07
N LYS A 6 7.17 4.62 12.43
CA LYS A 6 7.22 4.82 10.96
C LYS A 6 7.07 3.52 10.15
N VAL A 7 7.34 2.37 10.77
CA VAL A 7 7.18 1.05 10.15
C VAL A 7 5.79 0.46 10.42
N LEU A 8 5.26 0.63 11.63
CA LEU A 8 4.01 -0.03 12.01
C LEU A 8 2.77 0.78 11.63
N LEU A 9 2.81 2.10 11.81
CA LEU A 9 1.62 2.94 11.68
C LEU A 9 1.06 2.98 10.24
N PRO A 10 1.88 3.14 9.19
CA PRO A 10 1.35 3.27 7.83
C PRO A 10 0.60 2.00 7.36
N PRO A 11 1.15 0.78 7.51
CA PRO A 11 0.41 -0.44 7.25
C PRO A 11 -0.80 -0.58 8.19
N LEU A 12 -0.66 -0.31 9.49
CA LEU A 12 -1.77 -0.44 10.43
C LEU A 12 -2.97 0.43 10.05
N ILE A 13 -2.75 1.71 9.73
CA ILE A 13 -3.81 2.63 9.33
C ILE A 13 -4.42 2.19 8.00
N GLY A 14 -3.59 1.93 6.99
CA GLY A 14 -4.07 1.54 5.66
C GLY A 14 -4.92 0.25 5.71
N PHE A 15 -4.44 -0.76 6.43
CA PHE A 15 -5.17 -2.00 6.63
C PHE A 15 -6.41 -1.81 7.52
N THR A 16 -6.37 -0.99 8.56
CA THR A 16 -7.57 -0.77 9.39
C THR A 16 -8.68 -0.09 8.59
N VAL A 17 -8.36 0.91 7.78
CA VAL A 17 -9.33 1.60 6.91
C VAL A 17 -9.95 0.63 5.91
N LEU A 18 -9.12 -0.17 5.23
CA LEU A 18 -9.59 -1.20 4.30
C LEU A 18 -10.44 -2.26 5.01
N PHE A 19 -10.04 -2.69 6.20
CA PHE A 19 -10.80 -3.64 7.00
C PHE A 19 -12.18 -3.12 7.36
N ILE A 20 -12.29 -1.88 7.81
CA ILE A 20 -13.57 -1.24 8.11
C ILE A 20 -14.42 -1.16 6.83
N ALA A 21 -13.83 -0.69 5.71
CA ALA A 21 -14.54 -0.57 4.44
C ALA A 21 -15.08 -1.92 3.94
N VAL A 22 -14.31 -3.00 4.08
CA VAL A 22 -14.73 -4.35 3.70
C VAL A 22 -15.76 -4.90 4.69
N ARG A 23 -15.52 -4.77 6.00
CA ARG A 23 -16.35 -5.35 7.06
C ARG A 23 -17.77 -4.80 7.09
N TYR A 24 -17.93 -3.53 6.74
CA TYR A 24 -19.22 -2.82 6.71
C TYR A 24 -19.81 -2.68 5.31
N SER A 25 -19.21 -3.30 4.28
CA SER A 25 -19.84 -3.36 2.97
C SER A 25 -21.08 -4.26 3.02
N SER A 26 -22.10 -3.92 2.23
CA SER A 26 -23.31 -4.75 2.09
C SER A 26 -23.00 -6.17 1.60
N GLU A 27 -21.88 -6.33 0.89
CA GLU A 27 -21.44 -7.59 0.31
C GLU A 27 -20.65 -8.47 1.30
N TYR A 28 -20.25 -7.99 2.48
CA TYR A 28 -19.27 -8.68 3.32
C TYR A 28 -19.59 -10.17 3.58
N TYR A 29 -20.86 -10.47 3.87
CA TYR A 29 -21.32 -11.83 4.18
C TYR A 29 -21.60 -12.67 2.93
N SER A 30 -21.76 -12.05 1.76
CA SER A 30 -21.96 -12.73 0.47
C SER A 30 -20.64 -13.09 -0.24
N LEU A 31 -19.50 -12.62 0.28
CA LEU A 31 -18.16 -12.90 -0.28
C LEU A 31 -17.83 -14.39 -0.15
N ARG A 32 -17.44 -15.00 -1.27
CA ARG A 32 -17.02 -16.39 -1.33
C ARG A 32 -15.59 -16.54 -1.84
N THR A 33 -14.96 -17.69 -1.56
CA THR A 33 -13.58 -17.96 -1.95
C THR A 33 -13.41 -18.24 -3.45
N ASP A 34 -14.46 -18.70 -4.11
CA ASP A 34 -14.50 -18.95 -5.56
C ASP A 34 -14.52 -17.67 -6.40
N GLU A 35 -14.82 -16.52 -5.79
CA GLU A 35 -14.85 -15.23 -6.47
C GLU A 35 -13.46 -14.57 -6.53
N MET A 36 -12.43 -15.17 -5.93
CA MET A 36 -11.06 -14.65 -5.94
C MET A 36 -10.44 -14.79 -7.32
N GLY A 37 -9.72 -13.76 -7.77
CA GLY A 37 -8.96 -13.79 -9.03
C GLY A 37 -9.66 -13.18 -10.25
N GLU A 38 -10.96 -12.86 -10.20
CA GLU A 38 -11.66 -12.27 -11.36
C GLU A 38 -11.36 -10.78 -11.61
N GLY A 39 -10.48 -10.16 -10.81
CA GLY A 39 -10.10 -8.76 -10.98
C GLY A 39 -11.24 -7.77 -10.80
N THR A 40 -12.22 -8.11 -9.94
CA THR A 40 -13.30 -7.21 -9.54
C THR A 40 -13.10 -6.70 -8.12
N LEU A 41 -13.82 -5.63 -7.76
CA LEU A 41 -13.86 -5.13 -6.39
C LEU A 41 -14.33 -6.21 -5.41
N ARG A 42 -15.31 -7.04 -5.81
CA ARG A 42 -15.81 -8.15 -5.00
C ARG A 42 -14.74 -9.21 -4.78
N SER A 43 -14.02 -9.61 -5.83
CA SER A 43 -12.88 -10.53 -5.75
C SER A 43 -11.80 -10.02 -4.79
N PHE A 44 -11.53 -8.71 -4.81
CA PHE A 44 -10.60 -8.06 -3.89
C PHE A 44 -11.10 -8.07 -2.44
N MET A 45 -12.38 -7.76 -2.21
CA MET A 45 -12.97 -7.83 -0.87
C MET A 45 -12.94 -9.26 -0.31
N ALA A 46 -13.21 -10.27 -1.14
CA ALA A 46 -13.09 -11.67 -0.77
C ALA A 46 -11.64 -12.01 -0.41
N TYR A 47 -10.69 -11.71 -1.30
CA TYR A 47 -9.27 -11.92 -1.04
C TYR A 47 -8.80 -11.24 0.24
N TYR A 48 -9.18 -9.98 0.44
CA TYR A 48 -8.86 -9.21 1.63
C TYR A 48 -9.45 -9.84 2.90
N ARG A 49 -10.71 -10.29 2.88
CA ARG A 49 -11.38 -10.93 4.02
C ARG A 49 -10.65 -12.20 4.47
N PHE A 50 -10.29 -13.07 3.53
CA PHE A 50 -9.72 -14.39 3.86
C PHE A 50 -8.21 -14.35 4.12
N PHE A 51 -7.47 -13.44 3.46
CA PHE A 51 -6.01 -13.35 3.58
C PHE A 51 -5.54 -12.14 4.40
N TRP A 52 -6.43 -11.48 5.14
CA TRP A 52 -6.11 -10.27 5.91
C TRP A 52 -4.81 -10.35 6.75
N PRO A 53 -4.60 -11.41 7.58
CA PRO A 53 -3.39 -11.47 8.41
C PRO A 53 -2.12 -11.58 7.57
N LEU A 54 -2.18 -12.37 6.49
CA LEU A 54 -1.06 -12.55 5.57
C LEU A 54 -0.74 -11.24 4.85
N LEU A 55 -1.77 -10.54 4.36
CA LEU A 55 -1.61 -9.25 3.70
C LEU A 55 -1.01 -8.20 4.63
N PHE A 56 -1.38 -8.21 5.91
CA PHE A 56 -0.79 -7.32 6.91
C PHE A 56 0.70 -7.61 7.11
N VAL A 57 1.10 -8.88 7.22
CA VAL A 57 2.52 -9.27 7.32
C VAL A 57 3.31 -8.86 6.07
N VAL A 58 2.75 -9.09 4.87
CA VAL A 58 3.36 -8.66 3.61
C VAL A 58 3.48 -7.13 3.56
N GLY A 59 2.46 -6.41 4.04
CA GLY A 59 2.47 -4.95 4.15
C GLY A 59 3.58 -4.45 5.08
N LEU A 60 3.77 -5.08 6.23
CA LEU A 60 4.87 -4.78 7.15
C LEU A 60 6.24 -5.04 6.52
N LEU A 61 6.43 -6.19 5.87
CA LEU A 61 7.67 -6.51 5.18
C LEU A 61 7.98 -5.49 4.08
N THR A 62 6.97 -5.14 3.28
CA THR A 62 7.09 -4.11 2.23
C THR A 62 7.47 -2.75 2.82
N GLN A 63 6.88 -2.40 3.97
CA GLN A 63 7.18 -1.15 4.66
C GLN A 63 8.65 -1.11 5.13
N VAL A 64 9.14 -2.19 5.72
CA VAL A 64 10.53 -2.29 6.23
C VAL A 64 11.54 -2.33 5.09
N LEU A 65 11.32 -3.18 4.10
CA LEU A 65 12.32 -3.51 3.08
C LEU A 65 12.34 -2.51 1.92
N ILE A 66 11.21 -1.87 1.63
CA ILE A 66 11.08 -1.03 0.43
C ILE A 66 10.73 0.41 0.82
N ILE A 67 9.62 0.62 1.51
CA ILE A 67 9.09 1.98 1.72
C ILE A 67 10.02 2.83 2.57
N VAL A 68 10.50 2.31 3.70
CA VAL A 68 11.39 3.05 4.60
C VAL A 68 12.74 3.38 3.95
N PRO A 69 13.47 2.44 3.33
CA PRO A 69 14.72 2.74 2.62
C PRO A 69 14.54 3.73 1.48
N VAL A 70 13.48 3.57 0.66
CA VAL A 70 13.17 4.50 -0.43
C VAL A 70 12.88 5.89 0.14
N TRP A 71 12.08 5.98 1.20
CA TRP A 71 11.75 7.25 1.85
C TRP A 71 12.99 8.00 2.33
N TYR A 72 13.89 7.33 3.05
CA TYR A 72 15.11 7.97 3.56
C TYR A 72 16.06 8.40 2.42
N ASN A 73 16.17 7.61 1.36
CA ASN A 73 16.98 7.95 0.19
C ASN A 73 16.40 9.12 -0.63
N VAL A 74 15.08 9.28 -0.64
CA VAL A 74 14.37 10.28 -1.46
C VAL A 74 14.13 11.58 -0.70
N LYS A 75 13.96 11.55 0.63
CA LYS A 75 13.67 12.74 1.46
C LYS A 75 14.70 13.87 1.26
N VAL A 76 15.98 13.51 1.17
CA VAL A 76 17.12 14.45 1.10
C VAL A 76 17.38 14.98 -0.31
N LYS A 77 16.77 14.38 -1.34
CA LYS A 77 17.03 14.73 -2.75
C LYS A 77 16.01 15.77 -3.26
N GLY A 78 16.38 16.49 -4.33
CA GLY A 78 15.52 17.51 -4.95
C GLY A 78 14.23 16.94 -5.54
N THR A 79 13.21 17.78 -5.72
CA THR A 79 11.85 17.42 -6.17
C THR A 79 11.85 16.56 -7.44
N GLY A 80 12.71 16.87 -8.41
CA GLY A 80 12.85 16.09 -9.65
C GLY A 80 13.23 14.62 -9.40
N THR A 81 14.18 14.36 -8.51
CA THR A 81 14.57 12.98 -8.16
C THR A 81 13.48 12.22 -7.43
N LYS A 82 12.62 12.92 -6.66
CA LYS A 82 11.45 12.31 -6.00
C LYS A 82 10.43 11.82 -7.02
N ILE A 83 10.17 12.63 -8.06
CA ILE A 83 9.25 12.26 -9.15
C ILE A 83 9.82 11.07 -9.94
N THR A 84 11.11 11.09 -10.28
CA THR A 84 11.73 9.96 -11.00
C THR A 84 11.70 8.66 -10.19
N ALA A 85 12.00 8.73 -8.88
CA ALA A 85 11.94 7.55 -8.01
C ALA A 85 10.50 6.99 -7.93
N PHE A 86 9.49 7.87 -7.83
CA PHE A 86 8.09 7.48 -7.84
C PHE A 86 7.67 6.86 -9.19
N ALA A 87 8.13 7.42 -10.31
CA ALA A 87 7.86 6.90 -11.65
C ALA A 87 8.46 5.51 -11.86
N ILE A 88 9.72 5.30 -11.46
CA ILE A 88 10.39 3.99 -11.53
C ILE A 88 9.64 2.96 -10.67
N LEU A 89 9.27 3.34 -9.46
CA LEU A 89 8.54 2.47 -8.56
C LEU A 89 7.16 2.09 -9.12
N THR A 90 6.46 3.06 -9.69
CA THR A 90 5.18 2.83 -10.38
C THR A 90 5.35 1.88 -11.55
N LEU A 91 6.41 2.04 -12.35
CA LEU A 91 6.74 1.14 -13.45
C LEU A 91 7.01 -0.29 -12.96
N ILE A 92 7.77 -0.45 -11.88
CA ILE A 92 8.02 -1.76 -11.26
C ILE A 92 6.71 -2.39 -10.80
N CYS A 93 5.83 -1.61 -10.16
CA CYS A 93 4.51 -2.09 -9.74
C CYS A 93 3.66 -2.53 -10.94
N LEU A 94 3.64 -1.75 -12.02
CA LEU A 94 2.95 -2.08 -13.26
C LEU A 94 3.47 -3.40 -13.86
N LEU A 95 4.79 -3.57 -13.94
CA LEU A 95 5.40 -4.79 -14.48
C LEU A 95 5.08 -6.01 -13.63
N PHE A 96 5.14 -5.88 -12.30
CA PHE A 96 4.76 -6.96 -11.39
C PHE A 96 3.28 -7.29 -11.48
N ALA A 97 2.41 -6.27 -11.47
CA ALA A 97 0.97 -6.45 -11.59
C ALA A 97 0.60 -7.13 -12.91
N PHE A 98 1.21 -6.70 -14.02
CA PHE A 98 1.00 -7.32 -15.32
C PHE A 98 1.52 -8.76 -15.36
N GLY A 99 2.71 -9.02 -14.80
CA GLY A 99 3.29 -10.36 -14.75
C GLY A 99 2.46 -11.34 -13.92
N VAL A 100 2.01 -10.91 -12.74
CA VAL A 100 1.11 -11.70 -11.88
C VAL A 100 -0.24 -11.90 -12.55
N ALA A 101 -0.80 -10.85 -13.16
CA ALA A 101 -2.04 -10.94 -13.91
C ALA A 101 -1.92 -11.92 -15.08
N TYR A 102 -0.79 -11.94 -15.79
CA TYR A 102 -0.54 -12.88 -16.88
C TYR A 102 -0.46 -14.33 -16.42
N ILE A 103 0.14 -14.59 -15.25
CA ILE A 103 0.20 -15.95 -14.66
C ILE A 103 -1.18 -16.44 -14.23
N ILE A 104 -2.02 -15.54 -13.69
CA ILE A 104 -3.38 -15.87 -13.23
C ILE A 104 -4.36 -15.93 -14.40
N TRP A 105 -4.07 -15.25 -15.50
CA TRP A 105 -4.99 -15.09 -16.62
C TRP A 105 -5.21 -16.40 -17.36
N GLU A 106 -6.49 -16.76 -17.50
CA GLU A 106 -6.89 -17.88 -18.33
C GLU A 106 -7.06 -17.41 -19.80
N PRO A 107 -6.34 -18.01 -20.78
CA PRO A 107 -6.35 -17.55 -22.18
C PRO A 107 -7.75 -17.51 -22.81
N ARG A 108 -8.68 -18.33 -22.30
CA ARG A 108 -10.08 -18.41 -22.77
C ARG A 108 -10.92 -17.18 -22.42
N SER A 109 -10.53 -16.42 -21.39
CA SER A 109 -11.24 -15.23 -20.91
C SER A 109 -11.00 -13.96 -21.75
N GLY A 110 -10.05 -14.02 -22.69
CA GLY A 110 -9.70 -12.92 -23.60
C GLY A 110 -8.80 -11.84 -22.98
N LEU A 111 -8.13 -11.07 -23.83
CA LEU A 111 -7.16 -10.04 -23.42
C LEU A 111 -7.78 -8.91 -22.59
N TYR A 112 -9.07 -8.63 -22.77
CA TYR A 112 -9.78 -7.62 -21.97
C TYR A 112 -9.74 -7.95 -20.46
N HIS A 113 -9.87 -9.22 -20.10
CA HIS A 113 -9.81 -9.66 -18.70
C HIS A 113 -8.41 -9.43 -18.10
N LEU A 114 -7.36 -9.73 -18.88
CA LEU A 114 -5.96 -9.48 -18.49
C LEU A 114 -5.71 -7.99 -18.20
N TYR A 115 -6.15 -7.09 -19.10
CA TYR A 115 -6.00 -5.65 -18.89
C TYR A 115 -6.78 -5.16 -17.66
N ARG A 116 -8.02 -5.64 -17.46
CA ARG A 116 -8.84 -5.27 -16.30
C ARG A 116 -8.18 -5.70 -14.99
N LEU A 117 -7.70 -6.95 -14.92
CA LEU A 117 -7.03 -7.50 -13.75
C LEU A 117 -5.73 -6.73 -13.44
N SER A 118 -4.89 -6.51 -14.46
CA SER A 118 -3.63 -5.78 -14.32
C SER A 118 -3.85 -4.34 -13.85
N LEU A 119 -4.82 -3.63 -14.43
CA LEU A 119 -5.12 -2.25 -14.09
C LEU A 119 -5.69 -2.15 -12.67
N PHE A 120 -6.56 -3.10 -12.29
CA PHE A 120 -7.10 -3.18 -10.94
C PHE A 120 -5.99 -3.43 -9.89
N MET A 121 -5.12 -4.43 -10.12
CA MET A 121 -3.99 -4.73 -9.21
C MET A 121 -3.04 -3.53 -9.07
N THR A 122 -2.74 -2.86 -10.19
CA THR A 122 -1.92 -1.66 -10.18
C THR A 122 -2.58 -0.54 -9.36
N GLY A 123 -3.88 -0.32 -9.53
CA GLY A 123 -4.64 0.68 -8.77
C GLY A 123 -4.60 0.44 -7.26
N VAL A 124 -4.77 -0.82 -6.84
CA VAL A 124 -4.64 -1.22 -5.43
C VAL A 124 -3.22 -0.94 -4.93
N GLN A 125 -2.20 -1.30 -5.69
CA GLN A 125 -0.81 -1.09 -5.29
C GLN A 125 -0.45 0.40 -5.22
N LEU A 126 -0.89 1.21 -6.18
CA LEU A 126 -0.69 2.66 -6.20
C LEU A 126 -1.40 3.36 -5.04
N SER A 127 -2.65 2.99 -4.75
CA SER A 127 -3.38 3.55 -3.60
C SER A 127 -2.68 3.24 -2.27
N TYR A 128 -2.16 2.01 -2.12
CA TYR A 128 -1.31 1.65 -0.99
C TYR A 128 -0.07 2.53 -0.90
N TRP A 129 0.64 2.76 -2.00
CA TRP A 129 1.81 3.64 -2.04
C TRP A 129 1.50 5.09 -1.65
N VAL A 130 0.42 5.64 -2.19
CA VAL A 130 -0.04 7.00 -1.87
C VAL A 130 -0.35 7.12 -0.38
N MET A 131 -1.10 6.18 0.19
CA MET A 131 -1.41 6.19 1.63
C MET A 131 -0.15 6.11 2.49
N ASN A 132 0.80 5.25 2.14
CA ASN A 132 2.06 5.15 2.89
C ASN A 132 2.89 6.44 2.83
N ILE A 133 2.99 7.07 1.66
CA ILE A 133 3.70 8.35 1.49
C ILE A 133 3.02 9.45 2.31
N LEU A 134 1.69 9.53 2.29
CA LEU A 134 0.93 10.51 3.07
C LEU A 134 1.16 10.33 4.57
N VAL A 135 1.04 9.12 5.09
CA VAL A 135 1.26 8.83 6.52
C VAL A 135 2.71 9.10 6.90
N MET A 136 3.68 8.71 6.07
CA MET A 136 5.10 8.98 6.31
C MET A 136 5.42 10.48 6.32
N SER A 137 4.80 11.26 5.43
CA SER A 137 4.93 12.72 5.39
C SER A 137 4.38 13.35 6.67
N LEU A 138 3.16 12.97 7.08
CA LEU A 138 2.51 13.46 8.30
C LEU A 138 3.32 13.12 9.55
N LEU A 139 3.82 11.89 9.64
CA LEU A 139 4.67 11.45 10.74
C LEU A 139 6.00 12.19 10.77
N ASN A 140 6.57 12.53 9.61
CA ASN A 140 7.82 13.27 9.57
C ASN A 140 7.62 14.70 10.07
N VAL A 141 6.56 15.40 9.62
CA VAL A 141 6.22 16.75 10.10
C VAL A 141 6.00 16.76 11.61
N ARG A 142 5.18 15.84 12.14
CA ARG A 142 4.93 15.78 13.60
C ARG A 142 6.18 15.45 14.41
N LEU A 143 7.02 14.53 13.94
CA LEU A 143 8.21 14.13 14.68
C LEU A 143 9.34 15.18 14.63
N GLU A 144 9.37 16.02 13.59
CA GLU A 144 10.25 17.19 13.50
C GLU A 144 9.75 18.30 14.44
N GLN A 145 8.45 18.63 14.40
CA GLN A 145 7.83 19.59 15.32
C GLN A 145 8.00 19.21 16.80
N GLN A 146 7.89 17.92 17.12
CA GLN A 146 8.07 17.44 18.49
C GLN A 146 9.53 17.38 18.95
N ALA A 147 10.51 17.40 18.03
CA ALA A 147 11.91 17.59 18.40
C ALA A 147 12.17 19.08 18.72
N GLU A 148 11.68 19.97 17.88
CA GLU A 148 11.85 21.42 18.04
C GLU A 148 11.21 21.96 19.33
N ASN A 149 10.02 21.47 19.70
CA ASN A 149 9.36 21.83 20.96
C ASN A 149 10.07 21.30 22.22
N ASN A 150 10.73 20.13 22.14
CA ASN A 150 11.46 19.57 23.28
C ASN A 150 12.79 20.32 23.53
N ASP A 151 13.37 20.92 22.50
CA ASP A 151 14.60 21.72 22.61
C ASP A 151 14.32 23.17 23.07
N THR A 152 13.05 23.59 23.12
CA THR A 152 12.62 24.93 23.56
C THR A 152 12.01 25.00 24.96
N GLU A 153 11.82 23.88 25.66
CA GLU A 153 11.54 23.89 27.10
C GLU A 153 12.86 24.02 27.87
N PRO A 154 13.18 25.19 28.47
CA PRO A 154 14.29 25.24 29.42
C PRO A 154 13.92 24.38 30.64
N GLU A 155 14.83 23.49 31.04
CA GLU A 155 14.75 22.78 32.31
C GLU A 155 14.52 23.80 33.43
N ALA A 156 13.31 23.79 34.00
CA ALA A 156 12.89 24.62 35.13
C ALA A 156 13.19 23.92 36.46
#